data_AF-W7TPP0-F1
#
_entry.id   AF-W7TPP0-F1
#
_cell.length_a   1.000
_cell.length_b   1.000
_cell.length_c   1.000
_cell.angle_alpha   90.00
_cell.angle_beta   90.00
_cell.angle_gamma   90.00
#
_symmetry.space_group_name_H-M   'P 1'
#
loop_
_entity.id
_entity.type
_entity.pdbx_description
1 polymer ?
#
loop_
_entity_poly.entity_id
_entity_poly.type
_entity_poly.pdbx_seq_one_letter_code
_entity_poly.pdbx_strand_id
1 'polypeptide(L)'
;MFIQYFTSSDTALTRFFSAPAPCRSIVRERASAPEPEASLLASRPPPTAPPGPSEPPWQAADLTVLDKEQFFEELKRLYRKKVLPLELASKYAQFHSAPLNPADFEAKPMVLLLGQYSVGKTSFIRSLLQGDFPGQRVGPEPTTDRFMAVMHGPEPRLVPGHALAMQADKPFRGVASFGNNFLTKFEAAEVPAPILRNITLIDSPGILSGEKQRLGRDYDYQAVIQWFADRADLIIIMFDAHKLDISDELRIVMDALRIHQDKIRILLNKADQIDSQQLMRIYGALMWSLGKVVNTPEVCRVYIGSFWEHPLKHSQNRFLLEKEKADLLAELDGLPQNAVVRRINELVKRARSVKVHAYLIHYLRKQVPTVFGKSEKQAKLLQTLPREFVACARRYGLPLGDFPDINKFRARLGEVKDLR
;
A
#
# COMPACT_ATOMS: atom_id res chain seq x y z
N MET A 1 -4.88 31.28 -15.38
CA MET A 1 -5.82 30.13 -15.26
C MET A 1 -5.45 29.11 -14.17
N PHE A 2 -4.19 28.69 -13.98
CA PHE A 2 -3.84 27.64 -12.98
C PHE A 2 -4.13 27.97 -11.50
N ILE A 3 -4.04 29.24 -11.08
CA ILE A 3 -4.22 29.64 -9.67
C ILE A 3 -5.70 29.93 -9.33
N GLN A 4 -6.53 30.26 -10.34
CA GLN A 4 -7.94 30.61 -10.13
C GLN A 4 -8.81 29.43 -9.66
N TYR A 5 -8.37 28.19 -9.84
CA TYR A 5 -9.07 27.01 -9.34
C TYR A 5 -8.99 26.84 -7.81
N PHE A 6 -8.01 27.47 -7.16
CA PHE A 6 -7.82 27.41 -5.71
C PHE A 6 -8.29 28.68 -4.97
N THR A 7 -8.51 29.79 -5.68
CA THR A 7 -8.86 31.08 -5.06
C THR A 7 -10.35 31.38 -5.05
N SER A 8 -11.21 30.47 -5.53
CA SER A 8 -12.64 30.57 -5.32
C SER A 8 -12.94 30.25 -3.86
N SER A 9 -13.36 31.28 -3.13
CA SER A 9 -13.79 31.33 -1.73
C SER A 9 -14.77 30.20 -1.36
N ASP A 10 -14.24 29.05 -0.97
CA ASP A 10 -15.01 27.95 -0.38
C ASP A 10 -14.30 27.51 0.90
N THR A 11 -14.67 28.18 2.00
CA THR A 11 -14.00 28.17 3.33
C THR A 11 -13.97 26.80 4.00
N ALA A 12 -14.75 25.83 3.52
CA ALA A 12 -14.73 24.45 4.00
C ALA A 12 -13.49 23.67 3.52
N LEU A 13 -13.04 23.89 2.29
CA LEU A 13 -11.94 23.12 1.67
C LEU A 13 -10.56 23.58 2.17
N THR A 14 -10.37 24.87 2.42
CA THR A 14 -9.09 25.38 2.95
C THR A 14 -8.82 24.83 4.34
N ARG A 15 -9.86 24.63 5.16
CA ARG A 15 -9.76 23.99 6.49
C ARG A 15 -9.52 22.48 6.41
N PHE A 16 -10.08 21.80 5.42
CA PHE A 16 -9.89 20.36 5.22
C PHE A 16 -8.46 19.99 4.80
N PHE A 17 -7.77 20.87 4.06
CA PHE A 17 -6.41 20.64 3.55
C PHE A 17 -5.28 21.27 4.38
N SER A 18 -5.58 21.96 5.50
CA SER A 18 -4.59 22.69 6.32
C SER A 18 -4.32 22.09 7.70
N ALA A 19 -4.91 20.95 8.06
CA ALA A 19 -4.73 20.36 9.39
C ALA A 19 -3.34 19.69 9.53
N PRO A 20 -2.52 20.07 10.54
CA PRO A 20 -1.28 19.35 10.84
C PRO A 20 -1.59 17.98 11.46
N ALA A 21 -0.75 16.98 11.16
CA ALA A 21 -0.83 15.66 11.77
C ALA A 21 -0.55 15.74 13.29
N PRO A 22 -1.25 14.97 14.14
CA PRO A 22 -0.96 14.95 15.57
C PRO A 22 0.36 14.21 15.84
N CYS A 23 1.42 14.96 16.10
CA CYS A 23 2.67 14.44 16.61
C CYS A 23 2.51 14.17 18.13
N ARG A 24 2.37 12.91 18.54
CA ARG A 24 2.41 12.53 19.97
C ARG A 24 3.84 12.11 20.34
N SER A 25 4.61 13.04 20.88
CA SER A 25 5.81 12.74 21.66
C SER A 25 5.58 13.17 23.11
N ILE A 26 5.28 12.22 23.99
CA ILE A 26 5.33 12.44 25.45
C ILE A 26 6.56 11.68 25.95
N VAL A 27 7.68 12.39 26.06
CA VAL A 27 8.78 12.02 26.95
C VAL A 27 8.59 12.87 28.20
N ARG A 28 8.22 12.25 29.33
CA ARG A 28 8.26 12.90 30.65
C ARG A 28 9.48 12.36 31.40
N GLU A 29 10.42 13.26 31.66
CA GLU A 29 11.54 13.10 32.57
C GLU A 29 11.06 12.78 34.00
N ARG A 30 11.78 11.86 34.66
CA ARG A 30 11.65 11.55 36.09
C ARG A 30 12.58 12.47 36.89
N ALA A 31 12.03 13.12 37.91
CA ALA A 31 12.79 13.66 39.03
C ALA A 31 12.18 13.16 40.36
N SER A 32 13.04 12.99 41.36
CA SER A 32 12.90 12.11 42.51
C SER A 32 12.60 12.80 43.85
N ALA A 33 11.69 12.18 44.63
CA ALA A 33 11.60 12.06 46.11
C ALA A 33 11.45 13.34 46.98
N PRO A 34 11.08 13.27 48.30
CA PRO A 34 10.71 12.13 49.16
C PRO A 34 9.40 12.31 50.00
N GLU A 35 8.97 11.23 50.66
CA GLU A 35 8.00 11.14 51.78
C GLU A 35 8.68 11.47 53.14
N PRO A 36 7.98 11.84 54.25
CA PRO A 36 7.04 10.92 54.95
C PRO A 36 5.92 11.53 55.84
N GLU A 37 5.19 10.59 56.46
CA GLU A 37 4.41 10.62 57.73
C GLU A 37 2.88 10.80 57.73
N ALA A 38 2.29 9.98 58.61
CA ALA A 38 0.91 9.52 58.66
C ALA A 38 0.04 10.29 59.65
N SER A 39 -1.27 10.42 59.37
CA SER A 39 -2.32 10.25 60.40
C SER A 39 -3.76 10.32 59.84
N LEU A 40 -4.56 9.34 60.31
CA LEU A 40 -5.98 9.39 60.69
C LEU A 40 -7.08 9.54 59.62
N LEU A 41 -7.85 8.44 59.53
CA LEU A 41 -9.12 8.25 58.83
C LEU A 41 -10.23 9.18 59.35
N ALA A 42 -10.86 9.93 58.44
CA ALA A 42 -12.27 10.31 58.53
C ALA A 42 -12.84 10.50 57.12
N SER A 43 -13.91 9.76 56.82
CA SER A 43 -14.59 9.65 55.54
C SER A 43 -15.30 10.96 55.12
N ARG A 44 -14.95 11.49 53.95
CA ARG A 44 -15.75 12.45 53.18
C ARG A 44 -15.79 12.01 51.70
N PRO A 45 -16.95 12.06 51.02
CA PRO A 45 -17.01 11.76 49.59
C PRO A 45 -16.30 12.86 48.79
N PRO A 46 -15.68 12.54 47.64
CA PRO A 46 -14.97 13.52 46.82
C PRO A 46 -15.95 14.51 46.17
N PRO A 47 -15.56 15.78 45.96
CA PRO A 47 -16.35 16.75 45.21
C PRO A 47 -16.43 16.35 43.73
N THR A 48 -17.61 16.49 43.15
CA THR A 48 -17.88 16.30 41.72
C THR A 48 -16.95 17.20 40.89
N ALA A 49 -16.20 16.59 39.97
CA ALA A 49 -15.37 17.31 39.01
C ALA A 49 -16.22 18.26 38.14
N PRO A 50 -15.72 19.45 37.79
CA PRO A 50 -16.40 20.35 36.87
C PRO A 50 -16.47 19.70 35.47
N PRO A 51 -17.52 19.99 34.67
CA PRO A 51 -17.62 19.46 33.32
C PRO A 51 -16.42 19.91 32.51
N GLY A 52 -15.69 18.95 31.95
CA GLY A 52 -14.60 19.19 31.00
C GLY A 52 -15.10 19.93 29.75
N PRO A 53 -14.19 20.54 28.96
CA PRO A 53 -14.56 21.32 27.80
C PRO A 53 -15.34 20.44 26.82
N SER A 54 -16.50 20.94 26.39
CA SER A 54 -17.33 20.35 25.34
C SER A 54 -16.48 19.96 24.13
N GLU A 55 -16.57 18.69 23.75
CA GLU A 55 -15.86 18.13 22.61
C GLU A 55 -16.23 18.87 21.31
N PRO A 56 -15.28 19.05 20.37
CA PRO A 56 -15.55 19.72 19.11
C PRO A 56 -16.46 18.89 18.17
N PRO A 57 -17.21 19.52 17.25
CA PRO A 57 -18.44 18.96 16.65
C PRO A 57 -18.22 17.90 15.55
N TRP A 58 -17.08 17.23 15.52
CA TRP A 58 -16.73 16.27 14.45
C TRP A 58 -16.56 14.83 14.93
N GLN A 59 -17.17 14.47 16.07
CA GLN A 59 -17.36 13.06 16.40
C GLN A 59 -18.22 12.39 15.33
N ALA A 60 -17.55 11.52 14.57
CA ALA A 60 -18.05 10.43 13.75
C ALA A 60 -19.46 10.63 13.20
N ALA A 61 -19.55 11.17 11.97
CA ALA A 61 -20.66 10.79 11.12
C ALA A 61 -20.74 9.25 11.15
N ASP A 62 -21.89 8.72 11.52
CA ASP A 62 -22.11 7.29 11.58
C ASP A 62 -22.07 6.73 10.15
N LEU A 63 -20.87 6.35 9.69
CA LEU A 63 -20.62 5.88 8.33
C LEU A 63 -21.23 4.49 8.08
N THR A 64 -21.86 3.87 9.10
CA THR A 64 -22.45 2.53 8.99
C THR A 64 -23.76 2.49 8.21
N VAL A 65 -24.39 3.66 7.98
CA VAL A 65 -25.67 3.80 7.24
C VAL A 65 -25.48 4.42 5.85
N LEU A 66 -24.26 4.73 5.45
CA LEU A 66 -23.98 5.21 4.09
C LEU A 66 -24.12 4.05 3.09
N ASP A 67 -25.05 4.20 2.16
CA ASP A 67 -25.13 3.39 0.96
C ASP A 67 -23.76 3.43 0.25
N LYS A 68 -23.02 2.32 0.34
CA LYS A 68 -21.63 2.23 -0.15
C LYS A 68 -21.55 2.63 -1.63
N GLU A 69 -22.61 2.35 -2.39
CA GLU A 69 -22.70 2.70 -3.81
C GLU A 69 -22.77 4.22 -4.02
N GLN A 70 -23.65 4.91 -3.29
CA GLN A 70 -23.74 6.37 -3.34
C GLN A 70 -22.43 7.03 -2.90
N PHE A 71 -21.76 6.46 -1.90
CA PHE A 71 -20.49 6.97 -1.42
C PHE A 71 -19.38 6.87 -2.48
N PHE A 72 -19.26 5.71 -3.15
CA PHE A 72 -18.28 5.55 -4.22
C PHE A 72 -18.58 6.43 -5.43
N GLU A 73 -19.85 6.62 -5.78
CA GLU A 73 -20.23 7.57 -6.83
C GLU A 73 -19.83 9.01 -6.49
N GLU A 74 -20.01 9.43 -5.25
CA GLU A 74 -19.59 10.76 -4.80
C GLU A 74 -18.07 10.93 -4.82
N LEU A 75 -17.30 9.91 -4.39
CA LEU A 75 -15.84 9.92 -4.51
C LEU A 75 -15.38 10.01 -5.97
N LYS A 76 -15.99 9.23 -6.88
CA LYS A 76 -15.71 9.31 -8.32
C LYS A 76 -15.98 10.70 -8.86
N ARG A 77 -17.11 11.30 -8.48
CA ARG A 77 -17.50 12.66 -8.88
C ARG A 77 -16.47 13.69 -8.39
N LEU A 78 -16.03 13.59 -7.14
CA LEU A 78 -14.99 14.46 -6.58
C LEU A 78 -13.65 14.31 -7.31
N TYR A 79 -13.19 13.09 -7.55
CA TYR A 79 -11.97 12.82 -8.31
C TYR A 79 -12.03 13.45 -9.70
N ARG A 80 -13.10 13.16 -10.47
CA ARG A 80 -13.29 13.67 -11.83
C ARG A 80 -13.36 15.20 -11.88
N LYS A 81 -14.03 15.83 -10.91
CA LYS A 81 -14.26 17.28 -10.91
C LYS A 81 -13.05 18.08 -10.41
N LYS A 82 -12.28 17.54 -9.45
CA LYS A 82 -11.27 18.31 -8.71
C LYS A 82 -9.83 17.82 -8.89
N VAL A 83 -9.60 16.52 -9.02
CA VAL A 83 -8.25 15.94 -9.05
C VAL A 83 -7.80 15.65 -10.49
N LEU A 84 -8.64 14.97 -11.27
CA LEU A 84 -8.32 14.58 -12.65
C LEU A 84 -7.92 15.77 -13.56
N PRO A 85 -8.58 16.95 -13.51
CA PRO A 85 -8.16 18.07 -14.34
C PRO A 85 -6.74 18.55 -14.03
N LEU A 86 -6.33 18.51 -12.75
CA LEU A 86 -4.98 18.85 -12.33
C LEU A 86 -3.97 17.79 -12.75
N GLU A 87 -4.31 16.51 -12.68
CA GLU A 87 -3.46 15.41 -13.16
C GLU A 87 -3.13 15.58 -14.64
N LEU A 88 -4.15 15.84 -15.46
CA LEU A 88 -3.98 16.01 -16.90
C LEU A 88 -3.18 17.29 -17.22
N ALA A 89 -3.53 18.42 -16.60
CA ALA A 89 -2.88 19.71 -16.88
C ALA A 89 -1.39 19.74 -16.45
N SER A 90 -1.03 18.99 -15.41
CA SER A 90 0.35 18.88 -14.89
C SER A 90 1.13 17.67 -15.45
N LYS A 91 0.53 16.90 -16.37
CA LYS A 91 1.11 15.66 -16.93
C LYS A 91 1.54 14.67 -15.84
N TYR A 92 0.76 14.55 -14.77
CA TYR A 92 1.07 13.74 -13.58
C TYR A 92 1.44 12.30 -13.92
N ALA A 93 0.72 11.68 -14.87
CA ALA A 93 0.96 10.30 -15.31
C ALA A 93 2.35 10.04 -15.93
N GLN A 94 3.05 11.08 -16.40
CA GLN A 94 4.42 10.93 -16.93
C GLN A 94 5.47 10.80 -15.83
N PHE A 95 5.14 11.23 -14.61
CA PHE A 95 6.06 11.27 -13.47
C PHE A 95 5.70 10.23 -12.41
N HIS A 96 4.40 9.97 -12.24
CA HIS A 96 3.86 9.15 -11.16
C HIS A 96 3.00 8.02 -11.71
N SER A 97 1.71 7.98 -11.37
CA SER A 97 0.77 6.92 -11.75
C SER A 97 -0.30 7.40 -12.74
N ALA A 98 -0.83 6.46 -13.52
CA ALA A 98 -1.93 6.71 -14.46
C ALA A 98 -3.21 7.17 -13.73
N PRO A 99 -4.11 7.90 -14.42
CA PRO A 99 -5.42 8.28 -13.88
C PRO A 99 -6.21 7.09 -13.33
N LEU A 100 -6.99 7.33 -12.27
CA LEU A 100 -7.88 6.33 -11.72
C LEU A 100 -9.07 6.09 -12.66
N ASN A 101 -9.38 4.82 -12.89
CA ASN A 101 -10.58 4.41 -13.60
C ASN A 101 -11.77 4.32 -12.64
N PRO A 102 -13.02 4.41 -13.14
CA PRO A 102 -14.20 4.26 -12.30
C PRO A 102 -14.24 2.93 -11.53
N ALA A 103 -13.80 1.85 -12.18
CA ALA A 103 -13.69 0.52 -11.57
C ALA A 103 -12.69 0.47 -10.41
N ASP A 104 -11.70 1.37 -10.32
CA ASP A 104 -10.77 1.40 -9.19
C ASP A 104 -11.46 1.81 -7.87
N PHE A 105 -12.60 2.52 -7.94
CA PHE A 105 -13.36 2.95 -6.76
C PHE A 105 -14.28 1.85 -6.22
N GLU A 106 -14.89 1.08 -7.11
CA GLU A 106 -15.80 -0.03 -6.78
C GLU A 106 -15.07 -1.36 -6.59
N ALA A 107 -13.78 -1.41 -6.95
CA ALA A 107 -12.98 -2.61 -6.80
C ALA A 107 -13.02 -3.13 -5.37
N LYS A 108 -13.34 -4.42 -5.26
CA LYS A 108 -13.23 -5.16 -4.00
C LYS A 108 -11.82 -5.02 -3.43
N PRO A 109 -11.66 -5.03 -2.10
CA PRO A 109 -10.35 -5.02 -1.48
C PRO A 109 -9.42 -6.06 -2.07
N MET A 110 -8.20 -5.64 -2.36
CA MET A 110 -7.20 -6.49 -3.01
C MET A 110 -6.11 -6.90 -2.01
N VAL A 111 -5.82 -8.20 -1.96
CA VAL A 111 -4.78 -8.77 -1.10
C VAL A 111 -3.65 -9.27 -2.00
N LEU A 112 -2.49 -8.63 -1.91
CA LEU A 112 -1.30 -8.98 -2.69
C LEU A 112 -0.41 -9.95 -1.90
N LEU A 113 -0.15 -11.13 -2.45
CA LEU A 113 0.78 -12.10 -1.88
C LEU A 113 2.15 -11.96 -2.53
N LEU A 114 3.19 -11.77 -1.71
CA LEU A 114 4.58 -11.69 -2.12
C LEU A 114 5.41 -12.71 -1.34
N GLY A 115 6.53 -13.13 -1.91
CA GLY A 115 7.45 -14.03 -1.23
C GLY A 115 8.26 -14.84 -2.23
N GLN A 116 9.31 -15.49 -1.72
CA GLN A 116 10.20 -16.32 -2.53
C GLN A 116 9.51 -17.55 -3.13
N TYR A 117 10.23 -18.30 -3.95
CA TYR A 117 9.76 -19.57 -4.47
C TYR A 117 9.49 -20.57 -3.34
N SER A 118 8.45 -21.37 -3.54
CA SER A 118 8.12 -22.50 -2.68
C SER A 118 7.78 -22.15 -1.21
N VAL A 119 7.57 -20.86 -0.88
CA VAL A 119 7.08 -20.43 0.45
C VAL A 119 5.61 -20.76 0.69
N GLY A 120 4.86 -21.13 -0.36
CA GLY A 120 3.47 -21.61 -0.26
C GLY A 120 2.39 -20.56 -0.54
N LYS A 121 2.63 -19.54 -1.38
CA LYS A 121 1.63 -18.52 -1.76
C LYS A 121 0.37 -19.13 -2.40
N THR A 122 0.55 -19.94 -3.43
CA THR A 122 -0.54 -20.63 -4.13
C THR A 122 -1.28 -21.60 -3.18
N SER A 123 -0.54 -22.32 -2.32
CA SER A 123 -1.11 -23.21 -1.30
C SER A 123 -1.92 -22.47 -0.23
N PHE A 124 -1.46 -21.26 0.15
CA PHE A 124 -2.19 -20.38 1.06
C PHE A 124 -3.53 -19.96 0.45
N ILE A 125 -3.56 -19.56 -0.82
CA ILE A 125 -4.81 -19.24 -1.54
C ILE A 125 -5.73 -20.46 -1.54
N ARG A 126 -5.23 -21.62 -1.96
CA ARG A 126 -6.03 -22.87 -1.98
C ARG A 126 -6.63 -23.17 -0.60
N SER A 127 -5.84 -23.03 0.46
CA SER A 127 -6.30 -23.23 1.84
C SER A 127 -7.41 -22.24 2.24
N LEU A 128 -7.31 -20.97 1.81
CA LEU A 128 -8.36 -19.96 2.03
C LEU A 128 -9.64 -20.26 1.23
N LEU A 129 -9.51 -20.74 0.00
CA LEU A 129 -10.65 -21.11 -0.84
C LEU A 129 -11.29 -22.43 -0.42
N GLN A 130 -10.59 -23.25 0.39
CA GLN A 130 -10.95 -24.63 0.72
C GLN A 130 -11.16 -25.48 -0.54
N GLY A 131 -10.38 -25.21 -1.58
CA GLY A 131 -10.54 -25.83 -2.88
C GLY A 131 -9.56 -25.32 -3.93
N ASP A 132 -9.49 -26.09 -5.01
CA ASP A 132 -8.64 -25.81 -6.15
C ASP A 132 -9.20 -24.68 -7.03
N PHE A 133 -8.32 -23.98 -7.75
CA PHE A 133 -8.69 -22.91 -8.68
C PHE A 133 -8.02 -23.07 -10.06
N PRO A 134 -8.66 -22.62 -11.15
CA PRO A 134 -8.10 -22.73 -12.49
C PRO A 134 -6.74 -22.05 -12.64
N GLY A 135 -5.84 -22.69 -13.39
CA GLY A 135 -4.51 -22.14 -13.69
C GLY A 135 -3.49 -22.24 -12.54
N GLN A 136 -3.88 -22.75 -11.37
CA GLN A 136 -2.93 -22.97 -10.29
C GLN A 136 -1.85 -23.98 -10.70
N ARG A 137 -0.61 -23.72 -10.27
CA ARG A 137 0.51 -24.64 -10.45
C ARG A 137 1.23 -24.78 -9.12
N VAL A 138 0.98 -25.88 -8.42
CA VAL A 138 1.65 -26.19 -7.16
C VAL A 138 2.69 -27.27 -7.44
N GLY A 139 3.97 -26.93 -7.33
CA GLY A 139 5.06 -27.89 -7.46
C GLY A 139 6.35 -27.41 -6.78
N PRO A 140 7.31 -28.32 -6.52
CA PRO A 140 8.57 -28.00 -5.87
C PRO A 140 9.52 -27.17 -6.74
N GLU A 141 9.36 -27.24 -8.07
CA GLU A 141 10.09 -26.45 -9.06
C GLU A 141 9.47 -25.05 -9.25
N PRO A 142 10.17 -24.07 -9.87
CA PRO A 142 9.63 -22.74 -10.17
C PRO A 142 8.44 -22.83 -11.13
N THR A 143 7.25 -23.10 -10.57
CA THR A 143 6.06 -23.49 -11.32
C THR A 143 5.15 -22.30 -11.63
N THR A 144 5.19 -21.25 -10.80
CA THR A 144 4.43 -20.00 -10.98
C THR A 144 5.33 -18.90 -11.55
N ASP A 145 5.31 -18.76 -12.88
CA ASP A 145 5.95 -17.66 -13.62
C ASP A 145 4.96 -16.52 -13.95
N ARG A 146 3.71 -16.62 -13.47
CA ARG A 146 2.59 -15.74 -13.82
C ARG A 146 2.02 -15.03 -12.61
N PHE A 147 1.54 -13.82 -12.82
CA PHE A 147 0.64 -13.16 -11.90
C PHE A 147 -0.77 -13.74 -12.07
N MET A 148 -1.41 -14.06 -10.95
CA MET A 148 -2.76 -14.62 -10.97
C MET A 148 -3.69 -13.79 -10.08
N ALA A 149 -4.70 -13.19 -10.70
CA ALA A 149 -5.79 -12.54 -9.98
C ALA A 149 -6.91 -13.55 -9.71
N VAL A 150 -7.04 -14.01 -8.48
CA VAL A 150 -8.09 -14.92 -8.05
C VAL A 150 -9.29 -14.10 -7.56
N MET A 151 -10.40 -14.18 -8.28
CA MET A 151 -11.57 -13.34 -8.07
C MET A 151 -12.85 -14.16 -8.12
N HIS A 152 -13.94 -13.60 -7.61
CA HIS A 152 -15.24 -14.28 -7.65
C HIS A 152 -15.80 -14.28 -9.07
N GLY A 153 -16.24 -15.44 -9.51
CA GLY A 153 -17.09 -15.60 -10.68
C GLY A 153 -18.16 -16.67 -10.43
N PRO A 154 -19.23 -16.69 -11.23
CA PRO A 154 -20.30 -17.68 -11.09
C PRO A 154 -19.80 -19.10 -11.39
N GLU A 155 -18.81 -19.22 -12.28
CA GLU A 155 -18.25 -20.50 -12.72
C GLU A 155 -16.72 -20.45 -12.71
N PRO A 156 -16.05 -21.60 -12.45
CA PRO A 156 -14.61 -21.73 -12.58
C PRO A 156 -14.14 -21.45 -14.01
N ARG A 157 -13.42 -20.35 -14.24
CA ARG A 157 -12.80 -20.07 -15.55
C ARG A 157 -11.48 -19.31 -15.43
N LEU A 158 -10.64 -19.48 -16.43
CA LEU A 158 -9.39 -18.73 -16.59
C LEU A 158 -9.56 -17.64 -17.64
N VAL A 159 -9.24 -16.40 -17.29
CA VAL A 159 -9.32 -15.24 -18.18
C VAL A 159 -7.90 -14.73 -18.46
N PRO A 160 -7.45 -14.70 -19.73
CA PRO A 160 -6.13 -14.18 -20.09
C PRO A 160 -5.97 -12.69 -19.80
N GLY A 161 -4.74 -12.25 -19.50
CA GLY A 161 -4.40 -10.86 -19.16
C GLY A 161 -4.79 -9.84 -20.22
N HIS A 162 -4.68 -10.20 -21.50
CA HIS A 162 -5.14 -9.35 -22.62
C HIS A 162 -6.65 -9.05 -22.53
N ALA A 163 -7.46 -10.05 -22.20
CA ALA A 163 -8.90 -9.87 -22.04
C ALA A 163 -9.22 -9.03 -20.79
N LEU A 164 -8.50 -9.27 -19.67
CA LEU A 164 -8.67 -8.49 -18.44
C LEU A 164 -8.33 -7.01 -18.62
N ALA A 165 -7.33 -6.71 -19.44
CA ALA A 165 -6.94 -5.34 -19.74
C ALA A 165 -8.00 -4.57 -20.57
N MET A 166 -8.91 -5.29 -21.24
CA MET A 166 -10.00 -4.70 -22.03
C MET A 166 -11.32 -4.57 -21.25
N GLN A 167 -11.48 -5.32 -20.16
CA GLN A 167 -12.67 -5.31 -19.32
C GLN A 167 -12.77 -4.01 -18.50
N ALA A 168 -13.76 -3.18 -18.81
CA ALA A 168 -13.95 -1.87 -18.17
C ALA A 168 -14.52 -1.97 -16.74
N ASP A 169 -15.19 -3.08 -16.44
CA ASP A 169 -15.78 -3.44 -15.15
C ASP A 169 -14.75 -3.96 -14.14
N LYS A 170 -13.50 -4.23 -14.59
CA LYS A 170 -12.43 -4.75 -13.73
C LYS A 170 -11.32 -3.73 -13.49
N PRO A 171 -10.67 -3.76 -12.31
CA PRO A 171 -9.60 -2.81 -11.97
C PRO A 171 -8.26 -3.12 -12.65
N PHE A 172 -8.22 -3.93 -13.72
CA PHE A 172 -6.99 -4.39 -14.37
C PHE A 172 -6.67 -3.68 -15.68
N ARG A 173 -7.52 -2.76 -16.16
CA ARG A 173 -7.25 -2.00 -17.39
C ARG A 173 -5.89 -1.31 -17.40
N GLY A 174 -5.45 -0.83 -16.23
CA GLY A 174 -4.16 -0.15 -16.07
C GLY A 174 -2.95 -1.05 -16.35
N VAL A 175 -3.08 -2.38 -16.28
CA VAL A 175 -1.95 -3.29 -16.53
C VAL A 175 -1.53 -3.34 -18.00
N ALA A 176 -2.37 -2.85 -18.91
CA ALA A 176 -2.05 -2.73 -20.34
C ALA A 176 -0.77 -1.92 -20.59
N SER A 177 -0.43 -0.96 -19.72
CA SER A 177 0.76 -0.12 -19.86
C SER A 177 2.08 -0.89 -19.73
N PHE A 178 2.07 -2.10 -19.17
CA PHE A 178 3.25 -2.96 -19.07
C PHE A 178 3.55 -3.74 -20.35
N GLY A 179 2.67 -3.66 -21.36
CA GLY A 179 2.86 -4.26 -22.67
C GLY A 179 2.63 -5.77 -22.74
N ASN A 180 2.76 -6.31 -23.95
CA ASN A 180 2.37 -7.70 -24.29
C ASN A 180 3.15 -8.76 -23.52
N ASN A 181 4.43 -8.49 -23.21
CA ASN A 181 5.28 -9.41 -22.46
C ASN A 181 4.69 -9.70 -21.07
N PHE A 182 4.20 -8.65 -20.39
CA PHE A 182 3.53 -8.80 -19.11
C PHE A 182 2.13 -9.41 -19.25
N LEU A 183 1.33 -8.95 -20.21
CA LEU A 183 -0.06 -9.43 -20.40
C LEU A 183 -0.13 -10.94 -20.70
N THR A 184 0.91 -11.51 -21.30
CA THR A 184 1.06 -12.97 -21.51
C THR A 184 1.35 -13.73 -20.22
N LYS A 185 1.87 -13.04 -19.20
CA LYS A 185 2.22 -13.58 -17.88
C LYS A 185 1.24 -13.14 -16.78
N PHE A 186 0.09 -12.59 -17.15
CA PHE A 186 -0.96 -12.20 -16.23
C PHE A 186 -2.27 -12.92 -16.60
N GLU A 187 -2.92 -13.51 -15.62
CA GLU A 187 -4.16 -14.27 -15.78
C GLU A 187 -5.09 -14.01 -14.59
N ALA A 188 -6.38 -14.25 -14.77
CA ALA A 188 -7.34 -14.27 -13.68
C ALA A 188 -8.03 -15.62 -13.59
N ALA A 189 -8.12 -16.14 -12.38
CA ALA A 189 -8.95 -17.28 -12.06
C ALA A 189 -10.24 -16.78 -11.43
N GLU A 190 -11.37 -17.00 -12.09
CA GLU A 190 -12.70 -16.77 -11.55
C GLU A 190 -13.20 -18.05 -10.90
N VAL A 191 -13.64 -18.00 -9.64
CA VAL A 191 -14.12 -19.17 -8.89
C VAL A 191 -15.31 -18.77 -7.98
N PRO A 192 -16.34 -19.60 -7.84
CA PRO A 192 -17.48 -19.34 -6.95
C PRO A 192 -17.15 -19.64 -5.48
N ALA A 193 -16.19 -18.91 -4.90
CA ALA A 193 -15.82 -19.05 -3.49
C ALA A 193 -16.40 -17.92 -2.62
N PRO A 194 -16.99 -18.21 -1.44
CA PRO A 194 -17.59 -17.19 -0.58
C PRO A 194 -16.65 -16.04 -0.20
N ILE A 195 -15.40 -16.35 0.14
CA ILE A 195 -14.39 -15.33 0.51
C ILE A 195 -14.14 -14.33 -0.64
N LEU A 196 -14.14 -14.80 -1.88
CA LEU A 196 -13.90 -13.97 -3.06
C LEU A 196 -15.07 -13.02 -3.38
N ARG A 197 -16.24 -13.21 -2.75
CA ARG A 197 -17.35 -12.23 -2.84
C ARG A 197 -16.93 -10.90 -2.26
N ASN A 198 -16.03 -10.92 -1.29
CA ASN A 198 -15.64 -9.76 -0.51
C ASN A 198 -14.24 -9.24 -0.84
N ILE A 199 -13.33 -10.10 -1.32
CA ILE A 199 -11.94 -9.72 -1.62
C ILE A 199 -11.45 -10.29 -2.96
N THR A 200 -10.38 -9.72 -3.50
CA THR A 200 -9.62 -10.28 -4.63
C THR A 200 -8.22 -10.65 -4.14
N LEU A 201 -7.76 -11.86 -4.43
CA LEU A 201 -6.41 -12.32 -4.08
C LEU A 201 -5.50 -12.20 -5.31
N ILE A 202 -4.30 -11.67 -5.14
CA ILE A 202 -3.28 -11.61 -6.19
C ILE A 202 -2.11 -12.52 -5.78
N ASP A 203 -1.93 -13.62 -6.53
CA ASP A 203 -0.72 -14.46 -6.42
C ASP A 203 0.37 -13.86 -7.32
N SER A 204 1.52 -13.53 -6.74
CA SER A 204 2.69 -13.08 -7.50
C SER A 204 3.59 -14.27 -7.86
N PRO A 205 4.35 -14.19 -8.96
CA PRO A 205 5.50 -15.07 -9.15
C PRO A 205 6.43 -15.04 -7.93
N GLY A 206 7.14 -16.16 -7.68
CA GLY A 206 8.16 -16.19 -6.63
C GLY A 206 9.23 -15.13 -6.88
N ILE A 207 9.71 -14.48 -5.83
CA ILE A 207 10.88 -13.61 -5.93
C ILE A 207 12.12 -14.50 -6.03
N LEU A 208 12.93 -14.27 -7.07
CA LEU A 208 14.09 -15.10 -7.36
C LEU A 208 15.25 -14.73 -6.43
N SER A 209 16.04 -15.72 -6.04
CA SER A 209 17.28 -15.53 -5.30
C SER A 209 18.47 -15.60 -6.26
N GLY A 210 18.74 -14.51 -6.98
CA GLY A 210 19.97 -14.35 -7.76
C GLY A 210 19.81 -13.75 -9.16
N GLU A 211 20.88 -13.13 -9.66
CA GLU A 211 20.90 -12.38 -10.94
C GLU A 211 20.61 -13.25 -12.17
N LYS A 212 21.07 -14.50 -12.22
CA LYS A 212 20.92 -15.37 -13.40
C LYS A 212 19.47 -15.72 -13.71
N GLN A 213 18.59 -15.71 -12.71
CA GLN A 213 17.18 -16.00 -12.94
C GLN A 213 16.37 -14.74 -13.29
N ARG A 214 16.88 -13.53 -13.01
CA ARG A 214 16.27 -12.26 -13.46
C ARG A 214 16.18 -12.16 -14.98
N LEU A 215 17.11 -12.83 -15.68
CA LEU A 215 17.17 -12.92 -17.15
C LEU A 215 15.95 -13.60 -17.78
N GLY A 216 15.08 -14.26 -17.00
CA GLY A 216 13.86 -14.90 -17.51
C GLY A 216 12.61 -14.01 -17.54
N ARG A 217 12.68 -12.75 -17.09
CA ARG A 217 11.54 -11.83 -17.07
C ARG A 217 11.70 -10.73 -18.10
N ASP A 218 10.87 -10.75 -19.13
CA ASP A 218 10.85 -9.73 -20.19
C ASP A 218 9.95 -8.53 -19.85
N TYR A 219 9.74 -8.26 -18.55
CA TYR A 219 8.93 -7.15 -18.05
C TYR A 219 9.49 -6.62 -16.72
N ASP A 220 9.18 -5.36 -16.41
CA ASP A 220 9.60 -4.71 -15.17
C ASP A 220 8.77 -5.23 -13.98
N TYR A 221 9.30 -6.25 -13.31
CA TYR A 221 8.66 -6.88 -12.15
C TYR A 221 8.44 -5.88 -11.01
N GLN A 222 9.40 -4.99 -10.74
CA GLN A 222 9.30 -4.03 -9.64
C GLN A 222 8.17 -3.03 -9.90
N ALA A 223 8.05 -2.52 -11.12
CA ALA A 223 6.98 -1.60 -11.49
C ALA A 223 5.60 -2.27 -11.43
N VAL A 224 5.49 -3.55 -11.80
CA VAL A 224 4.25 -4.32 -11.68
C VAL A 224 3.86 -4.51 -10.21
N ILE A 225 4.80 -4.93 -9.34
CA ILE A 225 4.52 -5.08 -7.90
C ILE A 225 4.09 -3.75 -7.30
N GLN A 226 4.76 -2.65 -7.64
CA GLN A 226 4.38 -1.32 -7.19
C GLN A 226 2.95 -0.98 -7.61
N TRP A 227 2.56 -1.26 -8.86
CA TRP A 227 1.23 -0.98 -9.37
C TRP A 227 0.13 -1.75 -8.64
N PHE A 228 0.38 -3.02 -8.28
CA PHE A 228 -0.53 -3.81 -7.46
C PHE A 228 -0.57 -3.30 -6.03
N ALA A 229 0.58 -2.96 -5.45
CA ALA A 229 0.66 -2.43 -4.09
C ALA A 229 -0.06 -1.09 -3.91
N ASP A 230 0.01 -0.21 -4.91
CA ASP A 230 -0.74 1.05 -4.94
C ASP A 230 -2.26 0.82 -4.85
N ARG A 231 -2.75 -0.34 -5.32
CA ARG A 231 -4.17 -0.72 -5.33
C ARG A 231 -4.56 -1.70 -4.23
N ALA A 232 -3.58 -2.36 -3.63
CA ALA A 232 -3.79 -3.33 -2.58
C ALA A 232 -4.25 -2.67 -1.28
N ASP A 233 -5.11 -3.39 -0.58
CA ASP A 233 -5.62 -3.08 0.74
C ASP A 233 -4.83 -3.80 1.84
N LEU A 234 -4.18 -4.91 1.47
CA LEU A 234 -3.32 -5.71 2.32
C LEU A 234 -2.21 -6.32 1.46
N ILE A 235 -0.98 -6.28 1.94
CA ILE A 235 0.17 -6.91 1.29
C ILE A 235 0.75 -7.94 2.25
N ILE A 236 0.65 -9.21 1.91
CA ILE A 236 1.20 -10.30 2.72
C ILE A 236 2.54 -10.74 2.14
N ILE A 237 3.62 -10.52 2.88
CA ILE A 237 4.95 -11.01 2.52
C ILE A 237 5.21 -12.32 3.27
N MET A 238 5.27 -13.41 2.52
CA MET A 238 5.42 -14.76 3.04
C MET A 238 6.89 -15.20 3.11
N PHE A 239 7.26 -15.79 4.23
CA PHE A 239 8.56 -16.42 4.48
C PHE A 239 8.35 -17.89 4.84
N ASP A 240 9.30 -18.73 4.43
CA ASP A 240 9.38 -20.12 4.85
C ASP A 240 10.18 -20.21 6.16
N ALA A 241 9.60 -20.80 7.20
CA ALA A 241 10.27 -20.94 8.48
C ALA A 241 11.56 -21.78 8.41
N HIS A 242 11.67 -22.73 7.48
CA HIS A 242 12.88 -23.55 7.32
C HIS A 242 13.97 -22.85 6.53
N LYS A 243 13.59 -21.92 5.65
CA LYS A 243 14.49 -21.26 4.70
C LYS A 243 14.29 -19.75 4.75
N LEU A 244 14.65 -19.18 5.90
CA LEU A 244 14.63 -17.74 6.06
C LEU A 244 15.80 -17.13 5.27
N ASP A 245 15.48 -16.67 4.07
CA ASP A 245 16.36 -15.86 3.25
C ASP A 245 15.64 -14.53 2.93
N ILE A 246 16.40 -13.45 2.85
CA ILE A 246 15.91 -12.16 2.35
C ILE A 246 16.83 -11.75 1.21
N SER A 247 16.51 -12.27 0.03
CA SER A 247 17.26 -12.01 -1.20
C SER A 247 17.32 -10.52 -1.53
N ASP A 248 18.35 -10.10 -2.26
CA ASP A 248 18.50 -8.70 -2.67
C ASP A 248 17.31 -8.19 -3.48
N GLU A 249 16.69 -9.05 -4.29
CA GLU A 249 15.47 -8.70 -5.03
C GLU A 249 14.29 -8.44 -4.10
N LEU A 250 14.11 -9.27 -3.06
CA LEU A 250 13.07 -9.03 -2.06
C LEU A 250 13.32 -7.71 -1.32
N ARG A 251 14.59 -7.37 -1.02
CA ARG A 251 14.93 -6.07 -0.41
C ARG A 251 14.55 -4.90 -1.31
N ILE A 252 14.87 -4.97 -2.60
CA ILE A 252 14.51 -3.94 -3.59
C ILE A 252 12.98 -3.78 -3.68
N VAL A 253 12.24 -4.90 -3.67
CA VAL A 253 10.77 -4.88 -3.66
C VAL A 253 10.25 -4.25 -2.38
N MET A 254 10.74 -4.66 -1.20
CA MET A 254 10.31 -4.08 0.08
C MET A 254 10.63 -2.57 0.18
N ASP A 255 11.76 -2.13 -0.39
CA ASP A 255 12.09 -0.71 -0.48
C ASP A 255 11.12 0.08 -1.38
N ALA A 256 10.67 -0.52 -2.49
CA ALA A 256 9.62 0.08 -3.32
C ALA A 256 8.29 0.21 -2.55
N LEU A 257 7.98 -0.80 -1.74
CA LEU A 257 6.78 -0.87 -0.91
C LEU A 257 6.84 -0.04 0.37
N ARG A 258 7.92 0.70 0.61
CA ARG A 258 8.09 1.54 1.81
C ARG A 258 6.93 2.51 2.05
N ILE A 259 6.34 3.04 0.98
CA ILE A 259 5.20 3.97 1.07
C ILE A 259 3.88 3.29 1.48
N HIS A 260 3.83 1.96 1.45
CA HIS A 260 2.65 1.12 1.75
C HIS A 260 2.85 0.28 3.02
N GLN A 261 3.80 0.65 3.89
CA GLN A 261 4.16 -0.11 5.09
C GLN A 261 2.98 -0.36 6.04
N ASP A 262 2.01 0.56 6.09
CA ASP A 262 0.78 0.42 6.89
C ASP A 262 -0.05 -0.80 6.50
N LYS A 263 0.03 -1.22 5.23
CA LYS A 263 -0.70 -2.34 4.65
C LYS A 263 0.10 -3.64 4.63
N ILE A 264 1.38 -3.62 5.02
CA ILE A 264 2.24 -4.81 4.99
C ILE A 264 1.98 -5.68 6.23
N ARG A 265 1.79 -6.99 5.99
CA ARG A 265 1.81 -8.04 7.00
C ARG A 265 2.82 -9.09 6.60
N ILE A 266 3.52 -9.63 7.58
CA ILE A 266 4.48 -10.70 7.36
C ILE A 266 3.82 -12.02 7.73
N LEU A 267 4.00 -13.06 6.94
CA LEU A 267 3.51 -14.39 7.24
C LEU A 267 4.66 -15.39 7.24
N LEU A 268 5.03 -15.86 8.43
CA LEU A 268 5.98 -16.95 8.61
C LEU A 268 5.24 -18.29 8.47
N ASN A 269 5.31 -18.86 7.27
CA ASN A 269 4.62 -20.08 6.89
C ASN A 269 5.46 -21.33 7.21
N LYS A 270 4.81 -22.50 7.24
CA LYS A 270 5.41 -23.81 7.57
C LYS A 270 6.03 -23.86 8.97
N ALA A 271 5.50 -23.07 9.90
CA ALA A 271 5.99 -23.03 11.28
C ALA A 271 5.74 -24.36 12.05
N ASP A 272 4.92 -25.26 11.50
CA ASP A 272 4.64 -26.57 12.10
C ASP A 272 5.78 -27.59 11.94
N GLN A 273 6.75 -27.34 11.06
CA GLN A 273 7.87 -28.26 10.84
C GLN A 273 9.15 -27.86 11.63
N ILE A 274 9.06 -26.89 12.52
CA ILE A 274 10.12 -26.50 13.45
C ILE A 274 9.63 -26.60 14.91
N ASP A 275 10.56 -26.82 15.83
CA ASP A 275 10.27 -26.79 17.26
C ASP A 275 10.12 -25.36 17.80
N SER A 276 9.69 -25.23 19.05
CA SER A 276 9.46 -23.91 19.68
C SER A 276 10.76 -23.09 19.87
N GLN A 277 11.90 -23.72 20.12
CA GLN A 277 13.17 -22.99 20.32
C GLN A 277 13.69 -22.44 19.00
N GLN A 278 13.64 -23.26 17.95
CA GLN A 278 14.02 -22.90 16.60
C GLN A 278 13.09 -21.82 16.05
N LEU A 279 11.78 -21.90 16.33
CA LEU A 279 10.81 -20.85 15.99
C LEU A 279 11.21 -19.49 16.57
N MET A 280 11.58 -19.44 17.85
CA MET A 280 12.02 -18.18 18.47
C MET A 280 13.30 -17.63 17.82
N ARG A 281 14.26 -18.49 17.45
CA ARG A 281 15.48 -18.08 16.75
C ARG A 281 15.19 -17.54 15.35
N ILE A 282 14.34 -18.22 14.59
CA ILE A 282 13.94 -17.81 13.23
C ILE A 282 13.15 -16.50 13.29
N TYR A 283 12.22 -16.38 14.23
CA TYR A 283 11.46 -15.14 14.44
C TYR A 283 12.38 -13.97 14.78
N GLY A 284 13.34 -14.16 15.70
CA GLY A 284 14.33 -13.13 16.02
C GLY A 284 15.18 -12.72 14.81
N ALA A 285 15.64 -13.69 14.01
CA ALA A 285 16.39 -13.44 12.78
C ALA A 285 15.56 -12.70 11.71
N LEU A 286 14.27 -13.04 11.59
CA LEU A 286 13.33 -12.36 10.70
C LEU A 286 13.19 -10.89 11.10
N MET A 287 12.88 -10.62 12.38
CA MET A 287 12.67 -9.27 12.87
C MET A 287 13.93 -8.41 12.75
N TRP A 288 15.10 -8.99 13.05
CA TRP A 288 16.38 -8.32 12.84
C TRP A 288 16.61 -7.95 11.37
N SER A 289 16.29 -8.86 10.46
CA SER A 289 16.49 -8.64 9.03
C SER A 289 15.48 -7.64 8.46
N LEU A 290 14.22 -7.71 8.88
CA LEU A 290 13.19 -6.74 8.54
C LEU A 290 13.55 -5.34 9.06
N GLY A 291 14.04 -5.22 10.29
CA GLY A 291 14.46 -3.93 10.85
C GLY A 291 15.60 -3.24 10.08
N LYS A 292 16.41 -3.99 9.32
CA LYS A 292 17.45 -3.42 8.45
C LYS A 292 16.88 -2.87 7.13
N VAL A 293 15.74 -3.37 6.67
CA VAL A 293 15.15 -2.99 5.37
C VAL A 293 14.00 -2.00 5.58
N VAL A 294 13.19 -2.23 6.61
CA VAL A 294 12.07 -1.41 7.02
C VAL A 294 12.60 -0.26 7.86
N ASN A 295 12.93 0.85 7.22
CA ASN A 295 13.44 2.05 7.90
C ASN A 295 12.31 2.87 8.58
N THR A 296 11.50 2.22 9.41
CA THR A 296 10.49 2.86 10.26
C THR A 296 10.61 2.33 11.70
N PRO A 297 10.34 3.15 12.72
CA PRO A 297 10.28 2.67 14.10
C PRO A 297 9.11 1.71 14.37
N GLU A 298 8.13 1.63 13.46
CA GLU A 298 6.96 0.77 13.63
C GLU A 298 7.26 -0.68 13.25
N VAL A 299 6.91 -1.61 14.15
CA VAL A 299 7.15 -3.04 13.97
C VAL A 299 6.01 -3.64 13.15
N CYS A 300 6.34 -4.30 12.03
CA CYS A 300 5.34 -5.01 11.22
C CYS A 300 4.73 -6.19 12.00
N ARG A 301 3.41 -6.37 11.91
CA ARG A 301 2.72 -7.57 12.44
C ARG A 301 3.16 -8.81 11.65
N VAL A 302 3.65 -9.81 12.37
CA VAL A 302 4.05 -11.12 11.83
C VAL A 302 3.05 -12.17 12.26
N TYR A 303 2.42 -12.85 11.30
CA TYR A 303 1.59 -14.03 11.52
C TYR A 303 2.45 -15.29 11.47
N ILE A 304 2.24 -16.22 12.40
CA ILE A 304 2.98 -17.49 12.45
C ILE A 304 2.00 -18.62 12.19
N GLY A 305 2.22 -19.42 11.15
CA GLY A 305 1.26 -20.46 10.81
C GLY A 305 1.79 -21.52 9.85
N SER A 306 0.93 -22.49 9.59
CA SER A 306 1.08 -23.43 8.49
C SER A 306 -0.24 -23.49 7.73
N PHE A 307 -0.26 -22.88 6.55
CA PHE A 307 -1.47 -22.69 5.75
C PHE A 307 -1.53 -23.72 4.63
N TRP A 308 -1.79 -24.97 5.02
CA TRP A 308 -2.00 -26.10 4.13
C TRP A 308 -3.07 -27.05 4.68
N GLU A 309 -3.49 -28.02 3.87
CA GLU A 309 -4.55 -28.98 4.22
C GLU A 309 -4.04 -30.19 5.03
N HIS A 310 -2.73 -30.27 5.29
CA HIS A 310 -2.14 -31.41 5.98
C HIS A 310 -2.15 -31.26 7.51
N PRO A 311 -2.18 -32.38 8.27
CA PRO A 311 -1.99 -32.37 9.71
C PRO A 311 -0.68 -31.68 10.12
N LEU A 312 -0.70 -30.98 11.25
CA LEU A 312 0.49 -30.34 11.82
C LEU A 312 1.53 -31.40 12.16
N LYS A 313 2.78 -31.22 11.72
CA LYS A 313 3.89 -32.13 12.06
C LYS A 313 4.25 -32.05 13.54
N HIS A 314 4.41 -30.83 14.08
CA HIS A 314 4.61 -30.60 15.50
C HIS A 314 3.37 -29.91 16.09
N SER A 315 2.70 -30.59 17.02
CA SER A 315 1.49 -30.09 17.69
C SER A 315 1.78 -29.22 18.92
N GLN A 316 3.04 -29.10 19.35
CA GLN A 316 3.42 -28.33 20.54
C GLN A 316 3.00 -26.86 20.47
N ASN A 317 3.11 -26.25 19.28
CA ASN A 317 2.71 -24.86 19.05
C ASN A 317 1.28 -24.71 18.50
N ARG A 318 0.47 -25.77 18.50
CA ARG A 318 -0.85 -25.79 17.84
C ARG A 318 -1.73 -24.62 18.22
N PHE A 319 -1.85 -24.34 19.52
CA PHE A 319 -2.67 -23.24 20.02
C PHE A 319 -2.23 -21.87 19.47
N LEU A 320 -0.91 -21.63 19.42
CA LEU A 320 -0.35 -20.42 18.82
C LEU A 320 -0.70 -20.34 17.33
N LEU A 321 -0.46 -21.42 16.56
CA LEU A 321 -0.69 -21.44 15.12
C LEU A 321 -2.17 -21.25 14.77
N GLU A 322 -3.08 -21.87 15.53
CA GLU A 322 -4.53 -21.72 15.34
C GLU A 322 -5.00 -20.29 15.67
N LYS A 323 -4.47 -19.71 16.74
CA LYS A 323 -4.79 -18.32 17.13
C LYS A 323 -4.28 -17.31 16.10
N GLU A 324 -3.04 -17.44 15.65
CA GLU A 324 -2.44 -16.58 14.63
C GLU A 324 -3.17 -16.71 13.27
N LYS A 325 -3.60 -17.93 12.92
CA LYS A 325 -4.47 -18.15 11.75
C LYS A 325 -5.82 -17.45 11.91
N ALA A 326 -6.46 -17.55 13.07
CA ALA A 326 -7.74 -16.89 13.33
C ALA A 326 -7.61 -15.36 13.24
N ASP A 327 -6.54 -14.79 13.81
CA ASP A 327 -6.25 -13.36 13.74
C ASP A 327 -6.08 -12.88 12.28
N LEU A 328 -5.37 -13.65 11.44
CA LEU A 328 -5.21 -13.32 10.01
C LEU A 328 -6.55 -13.37 9.26
N LEU A 329 -7.36 -14.40 9.51
CA LEU A 329 -8.67 -14.53 8.87
C LEU A 329 -9.61 -13.39 9.29
N ALA A 330 -9.60 -13.00 10.56
CA ALA A 330 -10.37 -11.86 11.05
C ALA A 330 -9.92 -10.54 10.40
N GLU A 331 -8.63 -10.35 10.15
CA GLU A 331 -8.14 -9.17 9.41
C GLU A 331 -8.63 -9.17 7.96
N LEU A 332 -8.58 -10.33 7.28
CA LEU A 332 -9.09 -10.49 5.91
C LEU A 332 -10.60 -10.20 5.82
N ASP A 333 -11.38 -10.70 6.77
CA ASP A 333 -12.83 -10.47 6.85
C ASP A 333 -13.18 -9.01 7.16
N GLY A 334 -12.30 -8.29 7.86
CA GLY A 334 -12.45 -6.87 8.15
C GLY A 334 -12.13 -5.92 6.98
N LEU A 335 -11.46 -6.40 5.92
CA LEU A 335 -11.05 -5.55 4.78
C LEU A 335 -12.22 -4.82 4.10
N PRO A 336 -13.37 -5.44 3.79
CA PRO A 336 -14.49 -4.79 3.10
C PRO A 336 -15.19 -3.71 3.92
N GLN A 337 -15.11 -3.79 5.25
CA GLN A 337 -15.66 -2.77 6.15
C GLN A 337 -14.76 -1.53 6.15
N ASN A 338 -13.45 -1.74 6.13
CA ASN A 338 -12.45 -0.67 6.09
C ASN A 338 -12.20 -0.09 4.69
N ALA A 339 -12.70 -0.74 3.64
CA ALA A 339 -12.47 -0.36 2.24
C ALA A 339 -12.86 1.10 1.96
N VAL A 340 -13.99 1.55 2.48
CA VAL A 340 -14.51 2.90 2.27
C VAL A 340 -13.52 3.94 2.82
N VAL A 341 -13.14 3.82 4.09
CA VAL A 341 -12.19 4.73 4.75
C VAL A 341 -10.83 4.71 4.05
N ARG A 342 -10.37 3.53 3.63
CA ARG A 342 -9.11 3.39 2.88
C ARG A 342 -9.17 4.09 1.53
N ARG A 343 -10.26 3.95 0.77
CA ARG A 343 -10.46 4.63 -0.52
C ARG A 343 -10.45 6.16 -0.37
N ILE A 344 -11.03 6.69 0.71
CA ILE A 344 -10.93 8.12 1.06
C ILE A 344 -9.47 8.50 1.27
N ASN A 345 -8.76 7.77 2.12
CA ASN A 345 -7.37 8.08 2.47
C ASN A 345 -6.45 8.04 1.24
N GLU A 346 -6.65 7.08 0.34
CA GLU A 346 -5.89 6.99 -0.92
C GLU A 346 -6.21 8.17 -1.86
N LEU A 347 -7.48 8.57 -1.99
CA LEU A 347 -7.84 9.75 -2.76
C LEU A 347 -7.22 11.03 -2.17
N VAL A 348 -7.18 11.15 -0.84
CA VAL A 348 -6.55 12.28 -0.14
C VAL A 348 -5.02 12.30 -0.35
N LYS A 349 -4.34 11.15 -0.21
CA LYS A 349 -2.91 11.01 -0.50
C LYS A 349 -2.61 11.41 -1.95
N ARG A 350 -3.40 10.91 -2.91
CA ARG A 350 -3.28 11.25 -4.32
C ARG A 350 -3.52 12.73 -4.59
N ALA A 351 -4.57 13.32 -4.03
CA ALA A 351 -4.85 14.75 -4.18
C ALA A 351 -3.70 15.65 -3.67
N ARG A 352 -3.09 15.30 -2.53
CA ARG A 352 -1.90 16.01 -2.02
C ARG A 352 -0.70 15.88 -2.96
N SER A 353 -0.41 14.67 -3.42
CA SER A 353 0.66 14.40 -4.38
C SER A 353 0.46 15.19 -5.69
N VAL A 354 -0.74 15.17 -6.25
CA VAL A 354 -1.10 15.91 -7.49
C VAL A 354 -0.96 17.42 -7.27
N LYS A 355 -1.41 17.94 -6.12
CA LYS A 355 -1.26 19.35 -5.77
C LYS A 355 0.22 19.76 -5.75
N VAL A 356 1.06 19.02 -5.03
CA VAL A 356 2.50 19.30 -4.95
C VAL A 356 3.15 19.22 -6.34
N HIS A 357 2.84 18.18 -7.11
CA HIS A 357 3.34 18.00 -8.47
C HIS A 357 2.95 19.18 -9.38
N ALA A 358 1.69 19.62 -9.33
CA ALA A 358 1.22 20.73 -10.13
C ALA A 358 1.94 22.04 -9.77
N TYR A 359 2.16 22.33 -8.48
CA TYR A 359 2.94 23.49 -8.04
C TYR A 359 4.41 23.38 -8.47
N LEU A 360 5.01 22.20 -8.35
CA LEU A 360 6.39 21.96 -8.74
C LEU A 360 6.60 22.17 -10.25
N ILE A 361 5.74 21.59 -11.09
CA ILE A 361 5.79 21.81 -12.55
C ILE A 361 5.55 23.28 -12.88
N HIS A 362 4.59 23.94 -12.24
CA HIS A 362 4.36 25.38 -12.42
C HIS A 362 5.60 26.22 -12.04
N TYR A 363 6.23 25.91 -10.91
CA TYR A 363 7.42 26.58 -10.42
C TYR A 363 8.60 26.43 -11.39
N LEU A 364 8.86 25.20 -11.84
CA LEU A 364 9.95 24.92 -12.79
C LEU A 364 9.69 25.57 -14.15
N ARG A 365 8.45 25.50 -14.67
CA ARG A 365 8.06 26.17 -15.93
C ARG A 365 8.29 27.67 -15.88
N LYS A 366 8.05 28.32 -14.74
CA LYS A 366 8.26 29.77 -14.56
C LYS A 366 9.75 30.17 -14.68
N GLN A 367 10.66 29.23 -14.44
CA GLN A 367 12.10 29.47 -14.52
C GLN A 367 12.71 29.20 -15.90
N VAL A 368 12.01 28.47 -16.77
CA VAL A 368 12.47 28.20 -18.14
C VAL A 368 12.14 29.40 -19.03
N PRO A 369 13.09 29.97 -19.80
CA PRO A 369 12.87 31.09 -20.71
C PRO A 369 11.99 30.70 -21.91
N THR A 370 11.36 31.68 -22.57
CA THR A 370 10.34 31.43 -23.60
C THR A 370 10.94 31.14 -24.97
N VAL A 371 12.07 31.78 -25.29
CA VAL A 371 12.56 31.89 -26.67
C VAL A 371 13.93 31.21 -26.83
N PHE A 372 14.92 31.56 -26.01
CA PHE A 372 16.29 31.06 -26.14
C PHE A 372 16.82 30.48 -24.81
N GLY A 373 17.71 29.49 -24.87
CA GLY A 373 18.36 28.89 -23.69
C GLY A 373 17.51 27.89 -22.88
N LYS A 374 16.42 27.37 -23.46
CA LYS A 374 15.52 26.41 -22.79
C LYS A 374 16.26 25.17 -22.27
N SER A 375 16.98 24.49 -23.16
CA SER A 375 17.68 23.24 -22.85
C SER A 375 18.77 23.42 -21.80
N GLU A 376 19.53 24.52 -21.89
CA GLU A 376 20.58 24.85 -20.92
C GLU A 376 19.97 25.13 -19.53
N LYS A 377 18.87 25.90 -19.47
CA LYS A 377 18.17 26.17 -18.21
C LYS A 377 17.55 24.90 -17.63
N GLN A 378 16.97 24.03 -18.45
CA GLN A 378 16.42 22.74 -18.02
C GLN A 378 17.51 21.82 -17.47
N ALA A 379 18.68 21.73 -18.13
CA ALA A 379 19.83 20.98 -17.64
C ALA A 379 20.31 21.52 -16.27
N LYS A 380 20.35 22.84 -16.11
CA LYS A 380 20.70 23.48 -14.83
C LYS A 380 19.68 23.16 -13.73
N LEU A 381 18.39 23.20 -14.05
CA LEU A 381 17.31 22.83 -13.11
C LEU A 381 17.39 21.36 -12.68
N LEU A 382 17.77 20.44 -13.58
CA LEU A 382 17.98 19.03 -13.23
C LEU A 382 19.11 18.85 -12.21
N GLN A 383 20.19 19.65 -12.32
CA GLN A 383 21.30 19.65 -11.38
C GLN A 383 20.91 20.29 -10.03
N THR A 384 20.17 21.41 -10.04
CA THR A 384 19.77 22.13 -8.82
C THR A 384 18.47 21.63 -8.19
N LEU A 385 17.86 20.58 -8.73
CA LEU A 385 16.54 20.07 -8.35
C LEU A 385 16.29 19.92 -6.84
N PRO A 386 17.23 19.41 -6.01
CA PRO A 386 17.02 19.34 -4.55
C PRO A 386 16.77 20.72 -3.92
N ARG A 387 17.48 21.76 -4.39
CA ARG A 387 17.31 23.14 -3.92
C ARG A 387 15.99 23.72 -4.43
N GLU A 388 15.63 23.43 -5.68
CA GLU A 388 14.35 23.86 -6.28
C GLU A 388 13.14 23.29 -5.52
N PHE A 389 13.22 22.04 -5.05
CA PHE A 389 12.16 21.41 -4.25
C PHE A 389 11.93 22.18 -2.94
N VAL A 390 13.01 22.48 -2.20
CA VAL A 390 12.92 23.24 -0.94
C VAL A 390 12.42 24.67 -1.20
N ALA A 391 12.88 25.31 -2.26
CA ALA A 391 12.43 26.65 -2.63
C ALA A 391 10.95 26.67 -3.03
N CYS A 392 10.49 25.69 -3.79
CA CYS A 392 9.09 25.50 -4.15
C CYS A 392 8.22 25.25 -2.90
N ALA A 393 8.67 24.37 -2.00
CA ALA A 393 7.98 24.06 -0.75
C ALA A 393 7.79 25.31 0.12
N ARG A 394 8.85 26.11 0.31
CA ARG A 394 8.80 27.37 1.05
C ARG A 394 7.89 28.40 0.37
N ARG A 395 7.98 28.54 -0.96
CA ARG A 395 7.21 29.53 -1.73
C ARG A 395 5.71 29.31 -1.66
N TYR A 396 5.27 28.05 -1.67
CA TYR A 396 3.85 27.69 -1.73
C TYR A 396 3.32 27.08 -0.42
N GLY A 397 4.12 27.04 0.65
CA GLY A 397 3.72 26.48 1.94
C GLY A 397 3.38 24.99 1.86
N LEU A 398 4.17 24.21 1.12
CA LEU A 398 3.91 22.78 0.89
C LEU A 398 4.76 21.91 1.84
N PRO A 399 4.20 20.83 2.43
CA PRO A 399 4.97 19.90 3.24
C PRO A 399 6.01 19.17 2.39
N LEU A 400 7.27 19.14 2.84
CA LEU A 400 8.34 18.42 2.12
C LEU A 400 8.08 16.91 2.03
N GLY A 401 7.36 16.33 3.00
CA GLY A 401 7.00 14.90 2.99
C GLY A 401 6.05 14.49 1.86
N ASP A 402 5.34 15.44 1.24
CA ASP A 402 4.43 15.16 0.11
C ASP A 402 5.16 15.29 -1.25
N PHE A 403 6.44 15.67 -1.28
CA PHE A 403 7.22 15.76 -2.53
C PHE A 403 7.69 14.37 -3.01
N PRO A 404 7.79 14.16 -4.33
CA PRO A 404 8.32 12.91 -4.87
C PRO A 404 9.78 12.67 -4.55
N ASP A 405 10.21 11.43 -4.71
CA ASP A 405 11.63 11.09 -4.73
C ASP A 405 12.36 11.90 -5.82
N ILE A 406 13.40 12.62 -5.41
CA ILE A 406 14.12 13.57 -6.26
C ILE A 406 14.79 12.85 -7.43
N ASN A 407 15.32 11.65 -7.22
CA ASN A 407 16.07 10.93 -8.25
C ASN A 407 15.12 10.38 -9.32
N LYS A 408 14.01 9.76 -8.90
CA LYS A 408 12.94 9.32 -9.81
C LYS A 408 12.36 10.49 -10.59
N PHE A 409 12.08 11.61 -9.91
CA PHE A 409 11.57 12.81 -10.57
C PHE A 409 12.57 13.40 -11.57
N ARG A 410 13.86 13.45 -11.23
CA ARG A 410 14.93 13.93 -12.12
C ARG A 410 15.01 13.08 -13.38
N ALA A 411 14.97 11.76 -13.26
CA ALA A 411 15.02 10.86 -14.41
C ALA A 411 13.86 11.12 -15.37
N ARG A 412 12.63 11.17 -14.84
CA ARG A 412 11.42 11.48 -15.64
C ARG A 412 11.45 12.88 -16.25
N LEU A 413 11.92 13.88 -15.50
CA LEU A 413 12.04 15.25 -16.00
C LEU A 413 13.07 15.36 -17.14
N GLY A 414 14.12 14.52 -17.12
CA GLY A 414 15.10 14.43 -18.20
C GLY A 414 14.53 13.88 -19.52
N GLU A 415 13.49 13.05 -19.45
CA GLU A 415 12.79 12.51 -20.64
C GLU A 415 11.86 13.54 -21.28
N VAL A 416 11.50 14.61 -20.56
CA VAL A 416 10.58 15.65 -21.06
C VAL A 416 11.32 16.59 -22.02
N LYS A 417 11.00 16.49 -23.32
CA LYS A 417 11.64 17.29 -24.40
C LYS A 417 11.41 18.80 -24.30
N ASP A 418 10.22 19.23 -23.89
CA ASP A 418 9.94 20.64 -23.56
C ASP A 418 9.08 20.67 -22.30
N LEU A 419 9.64 21.25 -21.24
CA LEU A 419 8.95 21.40 -19.97
C LEU A 419 7.82 22.44 -20.04
N ARG A 420 7.87 23.37 -21.00
CA ARG A 420 6.98 24.54 -21.04
C ARG A 420 5.52 24.19 -21.36
#